data_AF-A0A2S2NKH6-F1
#
_entry.id   AF-A0A2S2NKH6-F1
#
_cell.length_a   1.000
_cell.length_b   1.000
_cell.length_c   1.000
_cell.angle_alpha   90.00
_cell.angle_beta   90.00
_cell.angle_gamma   90.00
#
_symmetry.space_group_name_H-M   'P 1'
#
loop_
_entity.id
_entity.type
_entity.pdbx_description
1 polymer ?
#
loop_
_entity_poly.entity_id
_entity_poly.type
_entity_poly.pdbx_seq_one_letter_code
_entity_poly.pdbx_strand_id
1 'polypeptide(L)'
;MCQKNIPYIPCQAHRINIFIESACNASTLIKEFFGTLESLYVFFSGSTSRHQRLEEDLKSVENSLQLKNLSKTRWTARAKSIKAVSVSYENVVHVLEDIKSSKDFDSNTKCSAMALHKKMLDFDF
;
A
#
# COMPACT_ATOMS: atom_id res chain seq x y z
N MET A 1 -32.03 -21.56 41.53
CA MET A 1 -31.84 -20.86 40.24
C MET A 1 -30.55 -21.37 39.62
N CYS A 2 -30.61 -22.11 38.51
CA CYS A 2 -29.40 -22.58 37.82
C CYS A 2 -28.81 -21.41 37.00
N GLN A 3 -27.64 -20.92 37.37
CA GLN A 3 -26.90 -19.95 36.55
C GLN A 3 -26.46 -20.64 35.26
N LYS A 4 -27.01 -20.21 34.14
CA LYS A 4 -26.64 -20.70 32.81
C LYS A 4 -25.34 -20.00 32.41
N ASN A 5 -24.19 -20.66 32.63
CA ASN A 5 -22.90 -20.16 32.16
C ASN A 5 -22.81 -20.35 30.64
N ILE A 6 -22.69 -19.24 29.92
CA ILE A 6 -22.44 -19.24 28.47
C ILE A 6 -20.93 -19.10 28.28
N PRO A 7 -20.23 -20.12 27.74
CA PRO A 7 -18.79 -20.04 27.55
C PRO A 7 -18.47 -19.02 26.44
N TYR A 8 -17.59 -18.06 26.76
CA TYR A 8 -17.01 -17.17 25.77
C TYR A 8 -15.87 -17.88 25.04
N ILE A 9 -16.01 -18.05 23.72
CA ILE A 9 -14.98 -18.66 22.88
C ILE A 9 -14.41 -17.55 21.98
N PRO A 10 -13.13 -17.17 22.13
CA PRO A 10 -12.56 -16.12 21.30
C PRO A 10 -12.42 -16.58 19.85
N CYS A 11 -12.76 -15.69 18.91
CA CYS A 11 -12.65 -15.94 17.48
C CYS A 11 -11.19 -16.13 17.07
N GLN A 12 -10.85 -17.29 16.51
CA GLN A 12 -9.49 -17.60 16.05
C GLN A 12 -9.00 -16.62 14.98
N ALA A 13 -9.85 -16.26 14.02
CA ALA A 13 -9.50 -15.30 12.97
C ALA A 13 -9.15 -13.91 13.55
N HIS A 14 -9.88 -13.47 14.58
CA HIS A 14 -9.59 -12.20 15.26
C HIS A 14 -8.25 -12.24 16.00
N ARG A 15 -7.98 -13.34 16.73
CA ARG A 15 -6.71 -13.53 17.44
C ARG A 15 -5.51 -13.54 16.50
N ILE A 16 -5.63 -14.23 15.36
CA ILE A 16 -4.58 -14.28 14.35
C ILE A 16 -4.34 -12.89 13.74
N ASN A 17 -5.39 -12.12 13.45
CA ASN A 17 -5.23 -10.76 12.93
C ASN A 17 -4.45 -9.86 13.90
N ILE A 18 -4.75 -9.93 15.21
CA ILE A 18 -4.00 -9.20 16.25
C ILE A 18 -2.55 -9.67 16.33
N PHE A 19 -2.29 -10.98 16.28
CA PHE A 19 -0.95 -11.53 16.34
C PHE A 19 -0.09 -11.05 15.16
N ILE A 20 -0.61 -11.14 13.93
CA ILE A 20 0.09 -10.65 12.74
C ILE A 20 0.32 -9.14 12.84
N GLU A 21 -0.67 -8.39 13.33
CA GLU A 21 -0.51 -6.95 13.57
C GLU A 21 0.62 -6.62 14.53
N SER A 22 0.67 -7.33 15.64
CA SER A 22 1.74 -7.16 16.63
C SER A 22 3.11 -7.53 16.05
N ALA A 23 3.21 -8.64 15.32
CA ALA A 23 4.46 -9.09 14.69
C ALA A 23 4.99 -8.07 13.66
N CYS A 24 4.11 -7.58 12.78
CA CYS A 24 4.50 -6.57 11.81
C CYS A 24 4.80 -5.21 12.45
N ASN A 25 4.09 -4.84 13.53
CA ASN A 25 4.40 -3.65 14.31
C ASN A 25 5.65 -3.81 15.19
N ALA A 26 6.21 -5.00 15.34
CA ALA A 26 7.50 -5.19 16.01
C ALA A 26 8.68 -4.89 15.07
N SER A 27 8.50 -5.03 13.75
CA SER A 27 9.54 -4.80 12.75
C SER A 27 9.48 -3.38 12.18
N THR A 28 10.55 -2.61 12.34
CA THR A 28 10.69 -1.28 11.74
C THR A 28 10.66 -1.35 10.21
N LEU A 29 11.33 -2.34 9.62
CA LEU A 29 11.34 -2.57 8.17
C LEU A 29 9.92 -2.72 7.59
N ILE A 30 9.10 -3.55 8.23
CA ILE A 30 7.72 -3.79 7.78
C ILE A 30 6.87 -2.52 7.93
N LYS A 31 7.07 -1.74 9.01
CA LYS A 31 6.38 -0.46 9.18
C LYS A 31 6.76 0.55 8.09
N GLU A 32 8.04 0.69 7.79
CA GLU A 32 8.55 1.61 6.77
C GLU A 32 8.02 1.23 5.38
N PHE A 33 7.97 -0.06 5.09
CA PHE A 33 7.34 -0.57 3.87
C PHE A 33 5.87 -0.15 3.77
N PHE A 34 5.05 -0.42 4.79
CA PHE A 34 3.63 -0.03 4.78
C PHE A 34 3.43 1.48 4.73
N GLY A 35 4.29 2.25 5.40
CA GLY A 35 4.28 3.72 5.33
C GLY A 35 4.60 4.23 3.92
N THR A 36 5.48 3.55 3.20
CA THR A 36 5.80 3.88 1.80
C THR A 36 4.62 3.56 0.88
N LEU A 37 3.94 2.42 1.07
CA LEU A 37 2.71 2.10 0.35
C LEU A 37 1.59 3.11 0.61
N GLU A 38 1.41 3.53 1.87
CA GLU A 38 0.44 4.58 2.21
C GLU A 38 0.80 5.91 1.55
N SER A 39 2.09 6.26 1.51
CA SER A 39 2.57 7.48 0.84
C SER A 39 2.31 7.45 -0.67
N LEU A 40 2.52 6.30 -1.33
CA LEU A 40 2.15 6.12 -2.74
C LEU A 40 0.66 6.30 -2.96
N TYR A 41 -0.16 5.69 -2.11
CA TYR A 41 -1.60 5.80 -2.20
C TYR A 41 -2.04 7.26 -2.10
N VAL A 42 -1.60 7.98 -1.06
CA VAL A 42 -1.93 9.40 -0.86
C VAL A 42 -1.43 10.25 -2.04
N PHE A 43 -0.24 9.95 -2.57
CA PHE A 43 0.29 10.64 -3.73
C PHE A 43 -0.61 10.47 -4.95
N PHE A 44 -0.90 9.24 -5.38
CA PHE A 44 -1.71 9.03 -6.58
C PHE A 44 -3.19 9.40 -6.38
N SER A 45 -3.79 9.13 -5.22
CA SER A 45 -5.19 9.48 -4.96
C SER A 45 -5.41 10.98 -4.76
N GLY A 46 -4.35 11.73 -4.44
CA GLY A 46 -4.44 13.16 -4.17
C GLY A 46 -4.57 14.04 -5.42
N SER A 47 -4.44 13.52 -6.64
CA SER A 47 -4.84 14.26 -7.84
C SER A 47 -5.26 13.35 -8.99
N THR A 48 -6.35 13.74 -9.66
CA THR A 48 -6.92 13.00 -10.77
C THR A 48 -5.93 12.81 -11.92
N SER A 49 -5.12 13.82 -12.23
CA SER A 49 -4.12 13.74 -13.30
C SER A 49 -3.02 12.71 -13.00
N ARG A 50 -2.56 12.64 -11.75
CA ARG A 50 -1.57 11.64 -11.32
C ARG A 50 -2.18 10.24 -11.32
N HIS A 51 -3.40 10.12 -10.83
CA HIS A 51 -4.14 8.86 -10.82
C HIS A 51 -4.36 8.33 -12.24
N GLN A 52 -4.77 9.19 -13.17
CA GLN A 52 -4.98 8.81 -14.56
C GLN A 52 -3.69 8.31 -15.22
N ARG A 53 -2.54 8.96 -14.95
CA ARG A 53 -1.25 8.52 -15.48
C ARG A 53 -0.89 7.11 -15.02
N LEU A 54 -1.18 6.81 -13.76
CA LEU A 54 -1.00 5.46 -13.22
C LEU A 54 -1.97 4.47 -13.86
N GLU A 55 -3.26 4.80 -13.99
CA GLU A 55 -4.24 3.91 -14.62
C GLU A 55 -3.89 3.60 -16.08
N GLU A 56 -3.38 4.58 -16.83
CA GLU A 56 -2.93 4.40 -18.21
C GLU A 56 -1.84 3.33 -18.31
N ASP A 57 -0.86 3.37 -17.41
CA ASP A 57 0.26 2.42 -17.38
C ASP A 57 -0.14 1.04 -16.84
N LEU A 58 -1.13 0.99 -15.93
CA LEU A 58 -1.63 -0.25 -15.33
C LEU A 58 -2.67 -0.99 -16.19
N LYS A 59 -3.18 -0.39 -17.27
CA LYS A 59 -4.13 -1.04 -18.20
C LYS A 59 -3.56 -2.30 -18.87
N SER A 60 -2.23 -2.37 -19.00
CA SER A 60 -1.53 -3.50 -19.63
C SER A 60 -1.27 -4.67 -18.66
N VAL A 61 -1.48 -4.48 -17.35
CA VAL A 61 -1.13 -5.44 -16.31
C VAL A 61 -2.38 -6.10 -15.73
N GLU A 62 -2.51 -7.42 -15.95
CA GLU A 62 -3.58 -8.21 -15.34
C GLU A 62 -3.34 -8.34 -13.83
N ASN A 63 -4.38 -8.15 -13.00
CA ASN A 63 -4.27 -8.04 -11.53
C ASN A 63 -3.43 -6.84 -11.04
N SER A 64 -3.35 -5.78 -11.86
CA SER A 64 -2.71 -4.53 -11.49
C SER A 64 -3.28 -3.89 -10.24
N LEU A 65 -2.46 -3.02 -9.64
CA LEU A 65 -2.77 -2.28 -8.43
C LEU A 65 -4.04 -1.44 -8.62
N GLN A 66 -5.17 -1.97 -8.18
CA GLN A 66 -6.24 -1.08 -7.71
C GLN A 66 -5.72 -0.51 -6.39
N LEU A 67 -5.27 0.75 -6.41
CA LEU A 67 -4.97 1.53 -5.21
C LEU A 67 -6.22 1.56 -4.33
N LYS A 68 -6.40 0.52 -3.53
CA LYS A 68 -7.42 0.44 -2.50
C LYS A 68 -6.75 0.86 -1.22
N ASN A 69 -7.42 1.77 -0.51
CA ASN A 69 -6.98 2.23 0.80
C ASN A 69 -6.57 1.01 1.65
N LEU A 70 -5.34 1.03 2.16
CA LEU A 70 -4.81 -0.02 3.03
C LEU A 70 -5.70 -0.08 4.27
N SER A 71 -6.64 -1.02 4.31
CA SER A 71 -7.53 -1.17 5.46
C SER A 71 -6.69 -1.38 6.72
N LYS A 72 -6.80 -0.42 7.65
CA LYS A 72 -6.04 -0.43 8.90
C LYS A 72 -6.37 -1.65 9.78
N THR A 73 -7.58 -2.22 9.63
CA THR A 73 -8.14 -3.22 10.55
C THR A 73 -8.09 -4.67 10.05
N ARG A 74 -7.61 -4.95 8.83
CA ARG A 74 -7.63 -6.32 8.26
C ARG A 74 -6.32 -6.68 7.55
N TRP A 75 -5.47 -7.48 8.20
CA TRP A 75 -4.21 -7.97 7.61
C TRP A 75 -4.38 -8.79 6.33
N THR A 76 -5.49 -9.52 6.23
CA THR A 76 -5.83 -10.23 4.99
C THR A 76 -6.02 -9.29 3.80
N ALA A 77 -6.44 -8.03 4.03
CA ALA A 77 -6.52 -7.02 2.99
C ALA A 77 -5.12 -6.47 2.65
N ARG A 78 -4.26 -6.26 3.65
CA ARG A 78 -2.86 -5.84 3.45
C ARG A 78 -2.07 -6.84 2.60
N ALA A 79 -2.24 -8.14 2.84
CA ALA A 79 -1.58 -9.18 2.04
C ALA A 79 -1.96 -9.10 0.54
N LYS A 80 -3.23 -8.81 0.23
CA LYS A 80 -3.68 -8.60 -1.15
C LYS A 80 -3.09 -7.33 -1.75
N SER A 81 -3.01 -6.25 -0.99
CA SER A 81 -2.37 -5.00 -1.41
C SER A 81 -0.89 -5.18 -1.70
N ILE A 82 -0.16 -5.92 -0.86
CA ILE A 82 1.25 -6.25 -1.10
C ILE A 82 1.43 -6.97 -2.43
N LYS A 83 0.62 -8.00 -2.67
CA LYS A 83 0.68 -8.76 -3.92
C LYS A 83 0.40 -7.87 -5.13
N ALA A 84 -0.59 -6.99 -5.04
CA ALA A 84 -0.91 -6.07 -6.12
C ALA A 84 0.23 -5.08 -6.40
N VAL A 85 0.89 -4.54 -5.36
CA VAL A 85 2.06 -3.66 -5.52
C VAL A 85 3.22 -4.40 -6.13
N SER A 86 3.50 -5.63 -5.69
CA SER A 86 4.58 -6.45 -6.24
C SER A 86 4.37 -6.72 -7.73
N VAL A 87 3.14 -6.98 -8.16
CA VAL A 87 2.81 -7.18 -9.58
C VAL A 87 2.95 -5.89 -10.39
N SER A 88 2.61 -4.74 -9.81
CA SER A 88 2.66 -3.44 -10.49
C SER A 88 3.94 -2.64 -10.21
N TYR A 89 4.95 -3.24 -9.59
CA TYR A 89 6.07 -2.50 -9.01
C TYR A 89 6.82 -1.70 -10.08
N GLU A 90 7.16 -2.35 -11.19
CA GLU A 90 7.85 -1.73 -12.32
C GLU A 90 7.05 -0.57 -12.92
N ASN A 91 5.73 -0.72 -13.08
CA ASN A 91 4.86 0.34 -13.58
C ASN A 91 4.81 1.54 -12.61
N VAL A 92 4.74 1.28 -11.30
CA VAL A 92 4.74 2.36 -10.31
C VAL A 92 6.04 3.14 -10.36
N VAL A 93 7.18 2.46 -10.48
CA VAL A 93 8.50 3.09 -10.64
C VAL A 93 8.54 3.91 -11.94
N HIS A 94 8.10 3.34 -13.05
CA HIS A 94 8.04 4.01 -14.35
C HIS A 94 7.19 5.29 -14.31
N VAL A 95 5.97 5.21 -13.76
CA VAL A 95 5.07 6.37 -13.65
C VAL A 95 5.66 7.46 -12.75
N LEU A 96 6.37 7.10 -11.68
CA LEU A 96 7.04 8.09 -10.83
C LEU A 96 8.19 8.79 -11.57
N GLU A 97 8.95 8.06 -12.39
CA GLU A 97 10.00 8.62 -13.25
C GLU A 97 9.42 9.55 -14.32
N ASP A 98 8.31 9.16 -14.94
CA ASP A 98 7.56 9.97 -15.90
C ASP A 98 7.06 11.28 -15.28
N ILE A 99 6.46 11.21 -14.08
CA ILE A 99 5.98 12.40 -13.36
C ILE A 99 7.15 13.32 -12.98
N LYS A 100 8.29 12.74 -12.58
CA LYS A 100 9.51 13.50 -12.27
C LYS A 100 10.02 14.28 -13.48
N SER A 101 9.95 13.70 -14.68
CA SER A 101 10.50 14.25 -15.92
C SER A 101 9.50 15.08 -16.75
N SER A 102 8.20 14.94 -16.50
CA SER A 102 7.13 15.64 -17.22
C SER A 102 7.15 17.16 -16.98
N LYS A 103 6.72 17.96 -17.95
CA LYS A 103 6.52 19.41 -17.79
C LYS A 103 5.16 19.78 -17.20
N ASP A 104 4.25 18.81 -17.09
CA ASP A 104 2.84 19.00 -16.74
C ASP A 104 2.61 19.13 -15.22
N PHE A 105 3.64 18.85 -14.42
CA PHE A 105 3.58 18.88 -12.96
C PHE A 105 4.45 19.99 -12.36
N ASP A 106 3.98 20.53 -11.23
CA ASP A 106 4.68 21.53 -10.45
C ASP A 106 5.93 20.94 -9.75
N SER A 107 6.81 21.84 -9.28
CA SER A 107 8.07 21.45 -8.65
C SER A 107 7.89 20.61 -7.38
N ASN A 108 6.83 20.82 -6.60
CA ASN A 108 6.60 20.08 -5.36
C ASN A 108 6.13 18.64 -5.67
N THR A 109 5.27 18.49 -6.67
CA THR A 109 4.84 17.17 -7.15
C THR A 109 6.02 16.36 -7.68
N LYS A 110 6.91 16.99 -8.45
CA LYS A 110 8.14 16.36 -8.95
C LYS A 110 9.08 15.94 -7.83
N CYS A 111 9.31 16.81 -6.85
CA CYS A 111 10.14 16.50 -5.69
C CYS A 111 9.57 15.32 -4.89
N SER A 112 8.25 15.30 -4.69
CA SER A 112 7.54 14.19 -4.03
C SER A 112 7.65 12.89 -4.82
N ALA A 113 7.48 12.95 -6.15
CA ALA A 113 7.66 11.80 -7.03
C ALA A 113 9.10 11.25 -6.97
N MET A 114 10.10 12.13 -7.01
CA MET A 114 11.51 11.76 -6.87
C MET A 114 11.81 11.09 -5.53
N ALA A 115 11.26 11.62 -4.43
CA ALA A 115 11.44 11.03 -3.11
C ALA A 115 10.79 9.64 -3.01
N LEU A 116 9.59 9.46 -3.58
CA LEU A 116 8.90 8.17 -3.63
C LEU A 116 9.62 7.17 -4.54
N HIS A 117 10.11 7.62 -5.69
CA HIS A 117 10.89 6.81 -6.62
C HIS A 117 12.16 6.29 -5.95
N LYS A 118 12.91 7.16 -5.25
CA LYS A 118 14.07 6.75 -4.49
C LYS A 118 13.70 5.72 -3.42
N LYS A 119 12.64 5.96 -2.65
CA LYS A 119 12.18 5.01 -1.64
C LYS A 119 11.86 3.65 -2.25
N MET A 120 11.12 3.61 -3.36
CA MET A 120 10.80 2.36 -4.05
C MET A 120 12.08 1.58 -4.41
N LEU A 121 13.08 2.24 -5.00
CA LEU A 121 14.34 1.60 -5.42
C LEU A 121 15.28 1.21 -4.27
N ASP A 122 15.21 1.91 -3.14
CA ASP A 122 16.07 1.67 -1.97
C ASP A 122 15.56 0.52 -1.09
N PHE A 123 14.30 0.10 -1.28
CA PHE A 123 13.79 -1.11 -0.64
C PHE A 123 14.39 -2.35 -1.32
N ASP A 124 15.47 -2.88 -0.74
CA ASP A 124 15.90 -4.26 -0.98
C ASP A 124 14.77 -5.21 -0.52
N PHE A 125 14.23 -5.98 -1.47
CA PHE A 125 13.24 -7.03 -1.24
C PHE A 125 13.88 -8.36 -0.84
#